data_AF-A0A0F3QGK5-F1
#
_entry.id   AF-A0A0F3QGK5-F1
#
_cell.length_a   1.000
_cell.length_b   1.000
_cell.length_c   1.000
_cell.angle_alpha   90.00
_cell.angle_beta   90.00
_cell.angle_gamma   90.00
#
_symmetry.space_group_name_H-M   'P 1'
#
loop_
_entity.id
_entity.type
_entity.pdbx_description
1 polymer ?
#
loop_
_entity_poly.entity_id
_entity_poly.type
_entity_poly.pdbx_seq_one_letter_code
_entity_poly.pdbx_strand_id
1 'polypeptide(L)'
;MLRDQEHPEIALKLQEATINTNLTIRVNGQHIFEVKQYRAVKIPNALENIKTPTIKFVFSYLNGVKLSDEFATHTKGTAHLKLDYNANGRLEKLTLPNQPIYFKDKPGYPAFCIFKKIMCSLPVDSGQLGHLMQIAPKVEFNNVDEYTYKVELLG
;
A
#
# COMPACT_ATOMS: atom_id res chain seq x y z
N MET A 1 -26.46 32.77 20.18
CA MET A 1 -26.11 32.38 18.80
C MET A 1 -24.61 32.61 18.60
N LEU A 2 -23.80 31.61 18.93
CA LEU A 2 -22.39 31.57 18.53
C LEU A 2 -22.34 30.53 17.41
N ARG A 3 -21.98 31.00 16.21
CA ARG A 3 -21.89 30.17 15.02
C ARG A 3 -20.72 29.23 15.23
N ASP A 4 -21.00 27.94 15.32
CA ASP A 4 -20.03 26.90 15.05
C ASP A 4 -19.48 27.16 13.64
N GLN A 5 -18.29 27.77 13.59
CA GLN A 5 -17.49 27.76 12.38
C GLN A 5 -16.98 26.34 12.24
N GLU A 6 -17.80 25.50 11.61
CA GLU A 6 -17.35 24.25 11.00
C GLU A 6 -16.16 24.60 10.11
N HIS A 7 -14.95 24.30 10.61
CA HIS A 7 -13.78 24.25 9.76
C HIS A 7 -14.09 23.23 8.67
N PRO A 8 -14.02 23.57 7.37
CA PRO A 8 -14.14 22.56 6.34
C PRO A 8 -12.91 21.67 6.44
N GLU A 9 -13.04 20.56 7.17
CA GLU A 9 -12.21 19.39 7.00
C GLU A 9 -12.42 18.94 5.56
N ILE A 10 -11.53 19.33 4.66
CA ILE A 10 -11.54 18.81 3.30
C ILE A 10 -11.21 17.33 3.42
N ALA A 11 -12.25 16.51 3.52
CA ALA A 11 -12.14 15.07 3.47
C ALA A 11 -11.54 14.70 2.11
N LEU A 12 -10.29 14.24 2.12
CA LEU A 12 -9.61 13.77 0.93
C LEU A 12 -10.41 12.60 0.33
N LYS A 13 -11.05 12.82 -0.82
CA LYS A 13 -11.76 11.77 -1.55
C LYS A 13 -10.77 11.00 -2.42
N LEU A 14 -10.18 9.95 -1.85
CA LEU A 14 -9.40 8.99 -2.63
C LEU A 14 -10.33 8.00 -3.35
N GLN A 15 -9.96 7.66 -4.57
CA GLN A 15 -10.66 6.64 -5.34
C GLN A 15 -10.01 5.27 -5.06
N GLU A 16 -10.80 4.34 -4.57
CA GLU A 16 -10.40 2.95 -4.31
C GLU A 16 -11.26 2.01 -5.15
N ALA A 17 -10.60 1.15 -5.93
CA ALA A 17 -11.25 0.08 -6.67
C ALA A 17 -10.91 -1.28 -6.06
N THR A 18 -11.88 -2.19 -6.09
CA THR A 18 -11.67 -3.60 -5.78
C THR A 18 -11.64 -4.38 -7.08
N ILE A 19 -10.56 -5.12 -7.33
CA ILE A 19 -10.30 -5.81 -8.59
C ILE A 19 -10.29 -7.31 -8.33
N ASN A 20 -11.23 -8.02 -8.96
CA ASN A 20 -11.25 -9.48 -9.00
C ASN A 20 -10.25 -9.99 -10.03
N THR A 21 -9.58 -11.09 -9.71
CA THR A 21 -8.56 -11.68 -10.56
C THR A 21 -8.41 -13.17 -10.26
N ASN A 22 -7.73 -13.90 -11.15
CA ASN A 22 -7.39 -15.33 -10.98
C ASN A 22 -5.88 -15.52 -11.14
N LEU A 23 -5.09 -14.52 -10.75
CA LEU A 23 -3.65 -14.53 -10.94
C LEU A 23 -3.00 -15.58 -10.03
N THR A 24 -2.07 -16.34 -10.60
CA THR A 24 -1.26 -17.28 -9.82
C THR A 24 0.18 -16.78 -9.76
N ILE A 25 0.72 -16.66 -8.54
CA ILE A 25 2.11 -16.25 -8.32
C ILE A 25 2.92 -17.36 -7.66
N ARG A 26 4.19 -17.46 -7.99
CA ARG A 26 5.17 -18.31 -7.32
C ARG A 26 6.16 -17.45 -6.55
N VAL A 27 6.45 -17.82 -5.32
CA VAL A 27 7.41 -17.16 -4.44
C VAL A 27 8.58 -18.10 -4.17
N ASN A 28 9.80 -17.59 -4.35
CA ASN A 28 11.06 -18.31 -4.14
C ASN A 28 11.13 -19.66 -4.87
N GLY A 29 10.49 -19.77 -6.05
CA GLY A 29 10.48 -20.99 -6.84
C GLY A 29 9.68 -22.16 -6.25
N GLN A 30 9.02 -21.99 -5.10
CA GLN A 30 8.40 -23.11 -4.37
C GLN A 30 6.94 -22.85 -3.98
N HIS A 31 6.63 -21.69 -3.43
CA HIS A 31 5.30 -21.44 -2.86
C HIS A 31 4.38 -20.81 -3.88
N ILE A 32 3.25 -21.46 -4.16
CA ILE A 32 2.25 -20.97 -5.11
C ILE A 32 1.11 -20.31 -4.34
N PHE A 33 0.70 -19.12 -4.78
CA PHE A 33 -0.42 -18.39 -4.22
C PHE A 33 -1.40 -17.97 -5.31
N GLU A 34 -2.68 -18.15 -5.03
CA GLU A 34 -3.77 -17.59 -5.84
C GLU A 34 -4.15 -16.21 -5.32
N VAL A 35 -4.21 -15.24 -6.22
CA VAL A 35 -4.74 -13.91 -5.95
C VAL A 35 -6.13 -13.85 -6.55
N LYS A 36 -7.13 -13.80 -5.68
CA LYS A 36 -8.55 -13.75 -6.05
C LYS A 36 -9.05 -12.32 -6.19
N GLN A 37 -8.52 -11.44 -5.34
CA GLN A 37 -8.94 -10.04 -5.31
C GLN A 37 -7.86 -9.17 -4.67
N TYR A 38 -7.73 -7.94 -5.13
CA TYR A 38 -6.89 -6.91 -4.51
C TYR A 38 -7.52 -5.53 -4.63
N ARG A 39 -6.95 -4.55 -3.92
CA ARG A 39 -7.42 -3.16 -3.90
C ARG A 39 -6.45 -2.25 -4.63
N ALA A 40 -6.98 -1.29 -5.38
CA ALA A 40 -6.22 -0.32 -6.15
C ALA A 40 -6.70 1.10 -5.80
N VAL A 41 -6.02 1.72 -4.84
CA VAL A 41 -6.21 3.13 -4.51
C VAL A 41 -5.41 3.99 -5.48
N LYS A 42 -6.05 5.00 -6.06
CA LYS A 42 -5.35 6.04 -6.83
C LYS A 42 -4.92 7.15 -5.89
N ILE A 43 -3.61 7.33 -5.77
CA ILE A 43 -2.99 8.32 -4.89
C ILE A 43 -2.42 9.43 -5.76
N PRO A 44 -2.90 10.69 -5.62
CA PRO A 44 -2.39 11.81 -6.39
C PRO A 44 -0.97 12.20 -5.94
N ASN A 45 -0.21 12.84 -6.83
CA ASN A 45 1.19 13.24 -6.57
C ASN A 45 1.32 14.32 -5.50
N ALA A 46 0.31 15.19 -5.45
CA ALA A 46 0.19 16.25 -4.48
C ALA A 46 -1.23 16.27 -3.96
N LEU A 47 -1.38 16.71 -2.72
CA LEU A 47 -2.65 16.84 -2.07
C LEU A 47 -2.92 18.31 -1.78
N GLU A 48 -4.04 18.82 -2.29
CA GLU A 48 -4.43 20.20 -2.06
C GLU A 48 -5.03 20.35 -0.66
N ASN A 49 -4.69 21.45 0.04
CA ASN A 49 -5.34 21.90 1.27
C ASN A 49 -5.36 20.88 2.42
N ILE A 50 -4.22 20.22 2.70
CA ILE A 50 -4.15 19.16 3.69
C ILE A 50 -3.68 19.62 5.06
N LYS A 51 -4.49 19.30 6.09
CA LYS A 51 -4.11 19.36 7.51
C LYS A 51 -3.54 18.03 8.04
N THR A 52 -3.63 16.94 7.28
CA THR A 52 -3.17 15.59 7.65
C THR A 52 -1.88 15.20 6.91
N PRO A 53 -0.70 15.38 7.53
CA PRO A 53 0.57 15.10 6.87
C PRO A 53 0.79 13.61 6.63
N THR A 54 0.01 12.70 7.23
CA THR A 54 0.23 11.26 7.11
C THR A 54 -1.04 10.54 6.70
N ILE A 55 -0.93 9.70 5.67
CA ILE A 55 -1.97 8.76 5.25
C ILE A 55 -1.44 7.34 5.43
N LYS A 56 -2.28 6.43 5.92
CA LYS A 56 -1.96 5.01 6.09
C LYS A 56 -3.02 4.15 5.44
N PHE A 57 -2.60 3.19 4.63
CA PHE A 57 -3.49 2.18 4.07
C PHE A 57 -3.08 0.80 4.52
N VAL A 58 -4.03 0.08 5.11
CA VAL A 58 -3.85 -1.32 5.50
C VAL A 58 -3.67 -2.20 4.29
N PHE A 59 -2.82 -3.22 4.40
CA PHE A 59 -2.69 -4.28 3.41
C PHE A 59 -3.93 -5.19 3.42
N SER A 60 -4.03 -6.06 2.42
CA SER A 60 -5.06 -7.08 2.34
C SER A 60 -4.45 -8.47 2.19
N TYR A 61 -5.19 -9.49 2.60
CA TYR A 61 -4.97 -10.85 2.15
C TYR A 61 -5.19 -10.96 0.63
N LEU A 62 -4.81 -12.09 0.03
CA LEU A 62 -4.92 -12.34 -1.41
C LEU A 62 -6.37 -12.62 -1.89
N ASN A 63 -7.34 -12.51 -0.99
CA ASN A 63 -8.77 -12.52 -1.27
C ASN A 63 -9.42 -11.13 -1.08
N GLY A 64 -8.63 -10.07 -0.93
CA GLY A 64 -9.10 -8.68 -0.81
C GLY A 64 -9.42 -8.23 0.63
N VAL A 65 -9.63 -9.16 1.57
CA VAL A 65 -9.96 -8.83 2.97
C VAL A 65 -8.81 -8.06 3.61
N LYS A 66 -9.10 -6.88 4.20
CA LYS A 66 -8.09 -6.07 4.91
C LYS A 66 -7.54 -6.85 6.10
N LEU A 67 -6.25 -6.70 6.38
CA LEU A 67 -5.69 -7.22 7.64
C LEU A 67 -6.37 -6.49 8.81
N SER A 68 -6.64 -7.20 9.91
CA SER A 68 -7.21 -6.58 11.09
C SER A 68 -6.19 -5.66 11.78
N ASP A 69 -6.68 -4.61 12.43
CA ASP A 69 -5.82 -3.71 13.21
C ASP A 69 -5.14 -4.45 14.37
N GLU A 70 -5.77 -5.48 14.94
CA GLU A 70 -5.18 -6.34 15.97
C GLU A 70 -3.93 -7.09 15.46
N PHE A 71 -3.97 -7.58 14.21
CA PHE A 71 -2.82 -8.21 13.56
C PHE A 71 -1.71 -7.20 13.24
N ALA A 72 -2.08 -5.93 13.01
CA ALA A 72 -1.16 -4.84 12.72
C ALA A 72 -0.54 -4.18 13.97
N THR A 73 -1.18 -4.25 15.14
CA THR A 73 -0.80 -3.48 16.35
C THR A 73 0.01 -4.26 17.37
N HIS A 74 -0.17 -5.57 17.49
CA HIS A 74 0.57 -6.40 18.48
C HIS A 74 2.02 -6.70 18.07
N THR A 75 2.58 -5.92 17.14
CA THR A 75 3.79 -6.30 16.44
C THR A 75 4.65 -5.08 16.12
N LYS A 76 5.99 -5.22 16.23
CA LYS A 76 6.95 -4.19 15.83
C LYS A 76 6.83 -3.97 14.31
N GLY A 77 5.92 -3.08 13.91
CA GLY A 77 5.62 -2.79 12.50
C GLY A 77 4.13 -2.94 12.22
N THR A 78 3.56 -1.96 11.51
CA THR A 78 2.17 -2.03 11.03
C THR A 78 2.16 -2.46 9.57
N ALA A 79 1.17 -3.26 9.17
CA ALA A 79 0.99 -3.71 7.78
C ALA A 79 0.39 -2.60 6.91
N HIS A 80 1.06 -1.46 6.88
CA HIS A 80 0.60 -0.24 6.24
C HIS A 80 1.52 0.20 5.11
N LEU A 81 0.91 0.65 4.02
CA LEU A 81 1.52 1.62 3.13
C LEU A 81 1.32 3.00 3.78
N LYS A 82 2.39 3.60 4.30
CA LYS A 82 2.35 4.92 4.94
C LYS A 82 2.97 5.95 4.01
N LEU A 83 2.26 7.06 3.82
CA LEU A 83 2.69 8.20 3.02
C LEU A 83 2.71 9.43 3.91
N ASP A 84 3.88 10.06 4.02
CA ASP A 84 4.04 11.32 4.71
C ASP A 84 4.22 12.45 3.68
N TYR A 85 3.38 13.47 3.78
CA TYR A 85 3.35 14.66 2.95
C TYR A 85 3.80 15.87 3.75
N ASN A 86 4.53 16.77 3.10
CA ASN A 86 4.92 18.03 3.71
C ASN A 86 3.76 19.05 3.71
N ALA A 87 3.99 20.23 4.30
CA ALA A 87 3.00 21.30 4.40
C ALA A 87 2.47 21.81 3.04
N ASN A 88 3.20 21.57 1.94
CA ASN A 88 2.78 21.90 0.58
C ASN A 88 2.01 20.75 -0.09
N GLY A 89 1.67 19.70 0.66
CA GLY A 89 0.95 18.53 0.17
C GLY A 89 1.77 17.63 -0.76
N ARG A 90 3.10 17.77 -0.79
CA ARG A 90 3.97 16.90 -1.60
C ARG A 90 4.47 15.72 -0.80
N LEU A 91 4.51 14.54 -1.43
CA LEU A 91 5.04 13.34 -0.81
C LEU A 91 6.51 13.55 -0.41
N GLU A 92 6.83 13.32 0.85
CA GLU A 92 8.17 13.48 1.43
C GLU A 92 8.77 12.13 1.83
N LYS A 93 7.92 11.21 2.32
CA LYS A 93 8.36 9.88 2.73
C LYS A 93 7.32 8.81 2.40
N LEU A 94 7.79 7.69 1.86
CA LEU A 94 7.07 6.45 1.72
C LEU A 94 7.61 5.45 2.74
N THR A 95 6.76 4.85 3.57
CA THR A 95 7.17 3.81 4.52
C THR A 95 6.39 2.53 4.28
N LEU A 96 7.11 1.42 4.24
CA LEU A 96 6.59 0.07 4.07
C LEU A 96 7.18 -0.85 5.15
N PRO A 97 6.51 -1.94 5.53
CA PRO A 97 7.07 -2.87 6.49
C PRO A 97 8.28 -3.62 5.94
N ASN A 98 8.26 -4.01 4.66
CA ASN A 98 9.36 -4.67 3.96
C ASN A 98 9.46 -4.18 2.51
N GLN A 99 10.51 -4.59 1.81
CA GLN A 99 10.66 -4.31 0.38
C GLN A 99 9.46 -4.89 -0.40
N PRO A 100 8.75 -4.08 -1.19
CA PRO A 100 7.59 -4.54 -1.93
C PRO A 100 8.00 -5.24 -3.23
N ILE A 101 7.05 -5.98 -3.80
CA ILE A 101 7.16 -6.72 -5.04
C ILE A 101 6.09 -6.16 -6.00
N TYR A 102 6.49 -5.74 -7.19
CA TYR A 102 5.58 -5.19 -8.19
C TYR A 102 6.11 -5.40 -9.61
N PHE A 103 5.21 -5.36 -10.59
CA PHE A 103 5.50 -5.69 -11.98
C PHE A 103 5.58 -4.43 -12.84
N LYS A 104 6.80 -4.00 -13.19
CA LYS A 104 7.03 -2.79 -14.00
C LYS A 104 6.38 -2.86 -15.38
N ASP A 105 6.34 -4.05 -15.98
CA ASP A 105 5.74 -4.35 -17.27
C ASP A 105 4.22 -4.55 -17.22
N LYS A 106 3.63 -4.67 -16.02
CA LYS A 106 2.20 -4.91 -15.81
C LYS A 106 1.63 -3.95 -14.75
N PRO A 107 1.47 -2.65 -15.08
CA PRO A 107 1.09 -1.64 -14.09
C PRO A 107 -0.28 -1.88 -13.45
N GLY A 108 -1.21 -2.55 -14.16
CA GLY A 108 -2.53 -2.93 -13.64
C GLY A 108 -2.55 -4.21 -12.81
N TYR A 109 -1.40 -4.78 -12.42
CA TYR A 109 -1.34 -5.98 -11.58
C TYR A 109 -1.16 -5.60 -10.11
N PRO A 110 -1.59 -6.45 -9.16
CA PRO A 110 -1.38 -6.19 -7.74
C PRO A 110 0.09 -5.96 -7.41
N ALA A 111 0.36 -5.03 -6.49
CA ALA A 111 1.62 -4.98 -5.77
C ALA A 111 1.52 -5.80 -4.49
N PHE A 112 2.64 -6.38 -4.05
CA PHE A 112 2.69 -7.25 -2.89
C PHE A 112 3.76 -6.84 -1.88
N CYS A 113 3.57 -7.30 -0.66
CA CYS A 113 4.60 -7.29 0.37
C CYS A 113 4.39 -8.54 1.22
N ILE A 114 5.47 -9.21 1.56
CA ILE A 114 5.41 -10.23 2.60
C ILE A 114 5.53 -9.51 3.92
N PHE A 115 4.58 -9.76 4.82
CA PHE A 115 4.56 -9.21 6.17
C PHE A 115 4.35 -10.37 7.13
N LYS A 116 5.33 -10.60 8.00
CA LYS A 116 5.33 -11.70 8.98
C LYS A 116 5.13 -13.06 8.33
N LYS A 117 5.88 -13.31 7.25
CA LYS A 117 5.79 -14.54 6.43
C LYS A 117 4.44 -14.75 5.73
N ILE A 118 3.52 -13.77 5.77
CA ILE A 118 2.26 -13.82 5.02
C ILE A 118 2.40 -12.97 3.76
N MET A 119 2.05 -13.53 2.61
CA MET A 119 1.94 -12.76 1.37
C MET A 119 0.69 -11.89 1.42
N CYS A 120 0.88 -10.58 1.33
CA CYS A 120 -0.20 -9.60 1.35
C CYS A 120 -0.22 -8.80 0.04
N SER A 121 -1.41 -8.40 -0.39
CA SER A 121 -1.58 -7.38 -1.41
C SER A 121 -1.49 -5.99 -0.79
N LEU A 122 -0.79 -5.09 -1.47
CA LEU A 122 -0.82 -3.67 -1.16
C LEU A 122 -2.16 -3.08 -1.62
N PRO A 123 -2.57 -1.96 -1.01
CA PRO A 123 -3.80 -1.24 -1.38
C PRO A 123 -3.62 -0.41 -2.66
N VAL A 124 -2.60 -0.67 -3.47
CA VAL A 124 -2.28 0.01 -4.73
C VAL A 124 -1.83 -1.01 -5.75
N ASP A 125 -2.05 -0.72 -7.03
CA ASP A 125 -1.52 -1.52 -8.14
C ASP A 125 -0.01 -1.30 -8.36
N SER A 126 0.59 -2.14 -9.19
CA SER A 126 2.03 -2.13 -9.50
C SER A 126 2.48 -0.81 -10.11
N GLY A 127 1.64 -0.18 -10.94
CA GLY A 127 1.93 1.10 -11.57
C GLY A 127 1.97 2.24 -10.54
N GLN A 128 0.93 2.32 -9.70
CA GLN A 128 0.83 3.30 -8.64
C GLN A 128 1.97 3.13 -7.62
N LEU A 129 2.29 1.90 -7.20
CA LEU A 129 3.43 1.69 -6.31
C LEU A 129 4.75 2.10 -6.98
N GLY A 130 4.97 1.66 -8.22
CA GLY A 130 6.19 2.01 -8.97
C GLY A 130 6.37 3.53 -9.08
N HIS A 131 5.28 4.24 -9.33
CA HIS A 131 5.26 5.70 -9.36
C HIS A 131 5.56 6.33 -8.00
N LEU A 132 4.90 5.88 -6.92
CA LEU A 132 5.15 6.36 -5.55
C LEU A 132 6.62 6.17 -5.13
N MET A 133 7.20 5.01 -5.46
CA MET A 133 8.60 4.68 -5.21
C MET A 133 9.57 5.59 -5.97
N GLN A 134 9.16 6.15 -7.12
CA GLN A 134 9.97 7.08 -7.91
C GLN A 134 9.88 8.52 -7.42
N ILE A 135 8.68 8.97 -7.02
CA ILE A 135 8.46 10.37 -6.64
C ILE A 135 8.78 10.64 -5.16
N ALA A 136 8.77 9.62 -4.30
CA ALA A 136 9.07 9.77 -2.88
C ALA A 136 10.56 10.11 -2.68
N PRO A 137 10.91 11.27 -2.09
CA PRO A 137 12.29 11.62 -1.78
C PRO A 137 12.99 10.61 -0.85
N LYS A 138 12.22 10.03 0.07
CA LYS A 138 12.70 9.01 1.00
C LYS A 138 11.77 7.79 0.97
N VAL A 139 12.35 6.61 0.77
CA VAL A 139 11.67 5.32 0.96
C VAL A 139 12.29 4.62 2.16
N GLU A 140 11.46 4.20 3.12
CA GLU A 140 11.89 3.51 4.33
C GLU A 140 11.21 2.16 4.47
N PHE A 141 12.00 1.14 4.80
CA PHE A 141 11.52 -0.20 5.12
C PHE A 141 11.77 -0.46 6.60
N ASN A 142 10.73 -0.88 7.31
CA ASN A 142 10.87 -1.23 8.73
C ASN A 142 11.60 -2.57 8.94
N ASN A 143 11.82 -3.33 7.87
CA ASN A 143 12.46 -4.66 7.85
C ASN A 143 11.85 -5.59 8.90
N VAL A 144 10.52 -5.70 8.89
CA VAL A 144 9.77 -6.60 9.76
C VAL A 144 10.13 -8.07 9.51
N ASP A 145 10.53 -8.39 8.28
CA ASP A 145 11.09 -9.69 7.89
C ASP A 145 12.49 -9.49 7.29
N GLU A 146 13.44 -10.37 7.63
CA GLU A 146 14.84 -10.29 7.19
C GLU A 146 15.10 -10.90 5.79
N TYR A 147 14.06 -11.28 5.05
CA TYR A 147 14.19 -12.07 3.83
C TYR A 147 13.83 -11.27 2.57
N THR A 148 14.66 -11.42 1.54
CA THR A 148 14.33 -10.99 0.17
C THR A 148 13.57 -12.11 -0.54
N TYR A 149 12.47 -11.77 -1.20
CA TYR A 149 11.62 -12.73 -1.90
C TYR A 149 11.63 -12.49 -3.41
N LYS A 150 11.75 -13.56 -4.18
CA LYS A 150 11.57 -13.53 -5.64
C LYS A 150 10.16 -13.98 -5.97
N VAL A 151 9.45 -13.21 -6.80
CA VAL A 151 8.08 -13.55 -7.22
C VAL A 151 8.02 -13.66 -8.74
N GLU A 152 7.36 -14.72 -9.21
CA GLU A 152 7.12 -15.03 -10.61
C GLU A 152 5.62 -15.11 -10.87
N LEU A 153 5.16 -14.59 -12.01
CA LEU A 153 3.80 -14.80 -12.49
C LEU A 153 3.73 -16.14 -13.23
N LEU A 154 2.75 -16.97 -12.92
CA LEU A 154 2.58 -18.29 -13.55
C LEU A 154 1.48 -18.34 -14.62
N GLY A 155 0.62 -17.32 -14.66
CA GLY A 155 -0.57 -17.28 -15.51
C GLY A 155 -1.59 -16.32 -14.93
#